data_AF-K1Y2I4-F1
#
_entry.id   AF-K1Y2I4-F1
#
_cell.length_a   1.000
_cell.length_b   1.000
_cell.length_c   1.000
_cell.angle_alpha   90.00
_cell.angle_beta   90.00
_cell.angle_gamma   90.00
#
_symmetry.space_group_name_H-M   'P 1'
#
loop_
_entity.id
_entity.type
_entity.pdbx_description
1 polymer ?
#
loop_
_entity_poly.entity_id
_entity_poly.type
_entity_poly.pdbx_seq_one_letter_code
_entity_poly.pdbx_strand_id
1 'polypeptide(L)'
;MKRRDFFKYLSLGGAGLAFNPVIKAAESSPLFAIDDKPATNINEAIAVPRVKNSMPGLFPGKVVKVVDEKSVVEGVPSPEAAYNMLKESMLLLTGEKTLKKAWRQFVSPKDVIGLKVNPVAGKLLTTSHAVTGAVIKQLEEAGIPRKNIVIWDRREMQLHETGYTKENYPGITITGTECQDEKGGYYNMGGKLYADERVEKKSFFWADVEGSYDDYTIPFMVNGGKESYFTKIVTEKVTKIINLPILKNAGATTTLCLKNLAFGAVTNTGRLHGKLWHETCAYVCAFPPIRDKVVLNIVDGLIGCFDGGPSAKPQFICNYNMLLVGSDAVAVDRVGHDVIIKKRIEQGVQKTDNPLASRFIGMAQELKLGVGDRDKIELIEYDF
;
A
#
# COMPACT_ATOMS: atom_id res chain seq x y z
N MET A 1 -23.32 12.88 -10.55
CA MET A 1 -22.66 13.29 -9.28
C MET A 1 -21.80 14.50 -9.61
N LYS A 2 -21.94 15.66 -8.95
CA LYS A 2 -21.24 16.89 -9.39
C LYS A 2 -19.77 16.85 -8.94
N ARG A 3 -18.85 17.45 -9.72
CA ARG A 3 -17.38 17.55 -9.53
C ARG A 3 -16.86 17.78 -8.09
N ARG A 4 -17.70 18.31 -7.19
CA ARG A 4 -17.42 18.55 -5.76
C ARG A 4 -17.66 17.34 -4.85
N ASP A 5 -18.43 16.34 -5.28
CA ASP A 5 -18.85 15.22 -4.45
C ASP A 5 -17.82 14.07 -4.44
N PHE A 6 -17.06 13.89 -5.52
CA PHE A 6 -16.01 12.87 -5.60
C PHE A 6 -14.85 13.16 -4.62
N PHE A 7 -14.40 14.42 -4.56
CA PHE A 7 -13.44 14.84 -3.54
C PHE A 7 -14.04 14.78 -2.13
N LYS A 8 -15.33 15.06 -1.94
CA LYS A 8 -16.01 14.89 -0.64
C LYS A 8 -16.09 13.44 -0.16
N TYR A 9 -16.33 12.47 -1.05
CA TYR A 9 -16.29 11.05 -0.66
C TYR A 9 -14.88 10.58 -0.27
N LEU A 10 -13.83 11.22 -0.82
CA LEU A 10 -12.43 11.06 -0.37
C LEU A 10 -12.05 11.97 0.80
N SER A 11 -12.89 12.93 1.20
CA SER A 11 -12.59 13.96 2.22
C SER A 11 -13.70 14.17 3.25
N LEU A 12 -14.48 13.14 3.59
CA LEU A 12 -15.38 13.17 4.75
C LEU A 12 -14.53 13.31 6.03
N GLY A 13 -14.23 14.57 6.35
CA GLY A 13 -13.26 15.00 7.34
C GLY A 13 -12.80 16.44 7.05
N GLY A 14 -13.75 17.38 6.99
CA GLY A 14 -13.41 18.80 6.94
C GLY A 14 -14.57 19.77 6.69
N ALA A 15 -15.13 20.33 7.76
CA ALA A 15 -15.54 21.73 7.85
C ALA A 15 -15.31 22.19 9.31
N GLY A 16 -14.87 23.43 9.48
CA GLY A 16 -14.09 23.92 10.62
C GLY A 16 -14.83 24.14 11.94
N LEU A 17 -14.01 24.05 13.01
CA LEU A 17 -14.06 24.76 14.30
C LEU A 17 -15.37 24.76 15.09
N ALA A 18 -15.46 23.78 16.00
CA ALA A 18 -15.61 24.08 17.42
C ALA A 18 -14.78 23.04 18.18
N PHE A 19 -14.12 23.42 19.26
CA PHE A 19 -13.58 22.43 20.19
C PHE A 19 -14.74 21.52 20.63
N ASN A 20 -14.52 20.20 20.55
CA ASN A 20 -15.39 19.14 21.12
C ASN A 20 -16.56 18.51 20.32
N PRO A 21 -16.53 18.34 18.97
CA PRO A 21 -17.45 17.41 18.27
C PRO A 21 -16.76 16.25 17.51
N VAL A 22 -15.42 16.18 17.49
CA VAL A 22 -14.66 15.16 16.69
C VAL A 22 -14.94 13.72 17.17
N ILE A 23 -15.28 13.53 18.45
CA ILE A 23 -15.51 12.19 19.03
C ILE A 23 -16.78 11.53 18.45
N LYS A 24 -17.86 12.29 18.21
CA LYS A 24 -19.14 11.71 17.73
C LYS A 24 -19.15 11.36 16.24
N ALA A 25 -18.40 12.07 15.40
CA ALA A 25 -18.37 11.79 13.96
C ALA A 25 -17.58 10.51 13.59
N ALA A 26 -16.65 10.08 14.45
CA ALA A 26 -15.91 8.84 14.28
C ALA A 26 -16.79 7.60 14.54
N GLU A 27 -17.73 7.68 15.48
CA GLU A 27 -18.62 6.55 15.85
C GLU A 27 -19.69 6.25 14.78
N SER A 28 -20.05 7.23 13.94
CA SER A 28 -21.05 7.07 12.87
C SER A 28 -20.45 6.74 11.49
N SER A 29 -19.17 6.38 11.41
CA SER A 29 -18.53 6.07 10.12
C SER A 29 -19.09 4.77 9.51
N PRO A 30 -19.45 4.75 8.21
CA PRO A 30 -19.79 3.51 7.50
C PRO A 30 -18.68 2.45 7.57
N LEU A 31 -17.44 2.88 7.84
CA LEU A 31 -16.29 2.02 8.10
C LEU A 31 -16.53 1.03 9.26
N PHE A 32 -17.37 1.42 10.22
CA PHE A 32 -17.68 0.65 11.43
C PHE A 32 -19.07 0.02 11.42
N ALA A 33 -19.83 0.14 10.33
CA ALA A 33 -21.12 -0.53 10.20
C ALA A 33 -20.92 -2.04 10.06
N ILE A 34 -21.55 -2.82 10.94
CA ILE A 34 -21.39 -4.28 11.04
C ILE A 34 -22.51 -5.04 10.30
N ASP A 35 -23.69 -4.46 10.13
CA ASP A 35 -24.84 -5.17 9.57
C ASP A 35 -25.04 -4.95 8.05
N ASP A 36 -25.34 -6.05 7.37
CA ASP A 36 -25.59 -6.22 5.93
C ASP A 36 -24.43 -5.80 4.99
N LYS A 37 -23.32 -6.55 5.12
CA LYS A 37 -22.15 -6.46 4.23
C LYS A 37 -22.45 -7.13 2.88
N PRO A 38 -22.16 -6.47 1.75
CA PRO A 38 -22.31 -7.08 0.43
C PRO A 38 -21.55 -8.40 0.32
N ALA A 39 -22.14 -9.39 -0.37
CA ALA A 39 -21.48 -10.65 -0.67
C ALA A 39 -20.22 -10.43 -1.54
N THR A 40 -19.25 -11.33 -1.44
CA THR A 40 -18.01 -11.29 -2.24
C THR A 40 -17.60 -12.69 -2.69
N ASN A 41 -16.69 -12.79 -3.66
CA ASN A 41 -16.14 -14.07 -4.12
C ASN A 41 -14.89 -14.53 -3.32
N ILE A 42 -14.72 -14.09 -2.08
CA ILE A 42 -13.57 -14.49 -1.24
C ILE A 42 -13.43 -16.01 -1.09
N ASN A 43 -14.54 -16.74 -1.04
CA ASN A 43 -14.54 -18.20 -0.93
C ASN A 43 -13.86 -18.90 -2.11
N GLU A 44 -13.93 -18.31 -3.31
CA GLU A 44 -13.22 -18.82 -4.48
C GLU A 44 -11.71 -18.61 -4.34
N ALA A 45 -11.28 -17.43 -3.85
CA ALA A 45 -9.87 -17.12 -3.66
C ALA A 45 -9.18 -18.00 -2.62
N ILE A 46 -9.85 -18.27 -1.49
CA ILE A 46 -9.31 -19.15 -0.43
C ILE A 46 -9.27 -20.62 -0.85
N ALA A 47 -10.13 -21.03 -1.78
CA ALA A 47 -10.14 -22.40 -2.32
C ALA A 47 -8.95 -22.67 -3.24
N VAL A 48 -8.31 -21.63 -3.81
CA VAL A 48 -7.10 -21.81 -4.63
C VAL A 48 -5.93 -22.24 -3.74
N PRO A 49 -5.28 -23.39 -4.02
CA PRO A 49 -4.15 -23.87 -3.23
C PRO A 49 -3.04 -22.83 -3.11
N ARG A 50 -2.42 -22.79 -1.93
CA ARG A 50 -1.25 -21.95 -1.66
C ARG A 50 0.01 -22.56 -2.25
N VAL A 51 0.97 -21.71 -2.58
CA VAL A 51 2.32 -22.09 -3.01
C VAL A 51 3.33 -21.75 -1.92
N LYS A 52 4.57 -22.22 -2.07
CA LYS A 52 5.65 -21.99 -1.08
C LYS A 52 5.84 -20.51 -0.71
N ASN A 53 5.63 -19.61 -1.66
CA ASN A 53 5.83 -18.16 -1.49
C ASN A 53 4.55 -17.40 -1.13
N SER A 54 3.44 -18.09 -0.85
CA SER A 54 2.22 -17.42 -0.40
C SER A 54 2.47 -16.63 0.89
N MET A 55 1.84 -15.45 1.02
CA MET A 55 1.78 -14.69 2.27
C MET A 55 1.46 -15.61 3.46
N PRO A 56 2.11 -15.47 4.63
CA PRO A 56 2.94 -14.35 5.08
C PRO A 56 4.41 -14.34 4.63
N GLY A 57 4.82 -15.23 3.73
CA GLY A 57 6.22 -15.30 3.28
C GLY A 57 7.15 -15.99 4.29
N LEU A 58 8.45 -15.65 4.23
CA LEU A 58 9.52 -16.43 4.87
C LEU A 58 9.61 -16.26 6.40
N PHE A 59 9.21 -15.11 6.94
CA PHE A 59 9.33 -14.76 8.34
C PHE A 59 7.97 -14.29 8.92
N PRO A 60 7.00 -15.23 9.08
CA PRO A 60 5.69 -14.90 9.63
C PRO A 60 5.81 -14.27 11.01
N GLY A 61 5.08 -13.18 11.26
CA GLY A 61 5.09 -12.49 12.56
C GLY A 61 6.39 -11.78 12.95
N LYS A 62 7.41 -11.74 12.10
CA LYS A 62 8.67 -11.03 12.40
C LYS A 62 8.72 -9.68 11.69
N VAL A 63 8.94 -8.62 12.46
CA VAL A 63 9.05 -7.24 11.97
C VAL A 63 10.33 -6.61 12.51
N VAL A 64 11.11 -5.99 11.64
CA VAL A 64 12.25 -5.16 12.04
C VAL A 64 11.85 -3.70 11.94
N LYS A 65 12.03 -2.96 13.03
CA LYS A 65 11.89 -1.52 13.10
C LYS A 65 13.28 -0.91 13.24
N VAL A 66 13.65 -0.06 12.30
CA VAL A 66 14.92 0.66 12.33
C VAL A 66 14.64 2.16 12.39
N VAL A 67 15.32 2.88 13.28
CA VAL A 67 15.21 4.34 13.43
C VAL A 67 16.59 4.99 13.23
N ASP A 68 16.61 6.12 12.53
CA ASP A 68 17.79 6.99 12.41
C ASP A 68 17.33 8.45 12.38
N GLU A 69 17.61 9.21 13.43
CA GLU A 69 17.23 10.62 13.55
C GLU A 69 17.81 11.50 12.42
N LYS A 70 18.90 11.06 11.77
CA LYS A 70 19.51 11.76 10.63
C LYS A 70 18.90 11.36 9.28
N SER A 71 17.92 10.46 9.28
CA SER A 71 17.27 9.99 8.05
C SER A 71 16.38 11.03 7.38
N VAL A 72 16.03 12.11 8.08
CA VAL A 72 15.37 13.29 7.51
C VAL A 72 16.07 14.54 7.99
N VAL A 73 16.66 15.31 7.06
CA VAL A 73 17.38 16.56 7.35
C VAL A 73 16.61 17.69 6.67
N GLU A 74 16.20 18.70 7.45
CA GLU A 74 15.42 19.85 6.96
C GLU A 74 14.14 19.44 6.18
N GLY A 75 13.51 18.34 6.60
CA GLY A 75 12.30 17.80 5.95
C GLY A 75 12.57 17.00 4.67
N VAL A 76 13.84 16.73 4.34
CA VAL A 76 14.24 15.95 3.17
C VAL A 76 14.79 14.58 3.60
N PRO A 77 14.23 13.47 3.10
CA PRO A 77 14.77 12.13 3.34
C PRO A 77 16.21 11.96 2.81
N SER A 78 17.12 11.46 3.64
CA SER A 78 18.51 11.19 3.29
C SER A 78 18.66 9.84 2.56
N PRO A 79 19.17 9.81 1.31
CA PRO A 79 19.40 8.54 0.59
C PRO A 79 20.40 7.61 1.28
N GLU A 80 21.44 8.18 1.91
CA GLU A 80 22.47 7.41 2.61
C GLU A 80 21.91 6.74 3.86
N ALA A 81 21.19 7.49 4.69
CA ALA A 81 20.53 6.94 5.88
C ALA A 81 19.51 5.87 5.49
N ALA A 82 18.64 6.14 4.50
CA ALA A 82 17.67 5.16 4.01
C ALA A 82 18.34 3.86 3.53
N TYR A 83 19.50 3.97 2.86
CA TYR A 83 20.29 2.80 2.44
C TYR A 83 20.82 2.02 3.65
N ASN A 84 21.39 2.70 4.65
CA ASN A 84 21.94 2.05 5.84
C ASN A 84 20.84 1.42 6.71
N MET A 85 19.71 2.12 6.91
CA MET A 85 18.56 1.60 7.64
C MET A 85 17.97 0.35 6.98
N LEU A 86 17.79 0.38 5.66
CA LEU A 86 17.32 -0.78 4.91
C LEU A 86 18.32 -1.93 4.98
N LYS A 87 19.62 -1.62 4.91
CA LYS A 87 20.66 -2.64 5.03
C LYS A 87 20.57 -3.37 6.35
N GLU A 88 20.50 -2.63 7.46
CA GLU A 88 20.41 -3.20 8.79
C GLU A 88 19.10 -4.01 8.95
N SER A 89 17.99 -3.45 8.47
CA SER A 89 16.69 -4.15 8.44
C SER A 89 16.77 -5.51 7.77
N MET A 90 17.43 -5.60 6.61
CA MET A 90 17.57 -6.83 5.84
C MET A 90 18.44 -7.88 6.55
N LEU A 91 19.54 -7.44 7.17
CA LEU A 91 20.44 -8.34 7.91
C LEU A 91 19.75 -8.89 9.16
N LEU A 92 19.08 -8.04 9.94
CA LEU A 92 18.34 -8.43 11.14
C LEU A 92 17.13 -9.34 10.82
N LEU A 93 16.39 -9.03 9.75
CA LEU A 93 15.22 -9.82 9.35
C LEU A 93 15.64 -11.25 8.98
N THR A 94 16.68 -11.37 8.15
CA THR A 94 17.11 -12.64 7.54
C THR A 94 18.12 -13.43 8.37
N GLY A 95 18.82 -12.77 9.30
CA GLY A 95 19.96 -13.36 10.03
C GLY A 95 21.22 -13.55 9.15
N GLU A 96 21.22 -13.05 7.92
CA GLU A 96 22.36 -13.18 7.01
C GLU A 96 23.46 -12.18 7.32
N LYS A 97 24.71 -12.54 7.00
CA LYS A 97 25.88 -11.68 7.22
C LYS A 97 26.17 -10.73 6.06
N THR A 98 25.53 -10.91 4.91
CA THR A 98 25.74 -10.07 3.73
C THR A 98 24.43 -9.74 3.03
N LEU A 99 24.34 -8.51 2.50
CA LEU A 99 23.15 -8.04 1.78
C LEU A 99 22.77 -8.94 0.61
N LYS A 100 23.77 -9.40 -0.15
CA LYS A 100 23.52 -10.30 -1.27
C LYS A 100 22.81 -11.58 -0.82
N LYS A 101 23.23 -12.21 0.29
CA LYS A 101 22.55 -13.41 0.80
C LYS A 101 21.15 -13.08 1.31
N ALA A 102 20.99 -12.00 2.06
CA ALA A 102 19.69 -11.54 2.58
C ALA A 102 18.66 -11.36 1.46
N TRP A 103 18.99 -10.56 0.43
CA TRP A 103 18.09 -10.32 -0.71
C TRP A 103 17.80 -11.59 -1.52
N ARG A 104 18.78 -12.50 -1.63
CA ARG A 104 18.63 -13.75 -2.39
C ARG A 104 17.69 -14.76 -1.75
N GLN A 105 17.28 -14.57 -0.50
CA GLN A 105 16.20 -15.35 0.08
C GLN A 105 14.83 -14.98 -0.55
N PHE A 106 14.64 -13.72 -0.92
CA PHE A 106 13.35 -13.22 -1.45
C PHE A 106 13.28 -13.23 -2.98
N VAL A 107 14.41 -12.97 -3.66
CA VAL A 107 14.46 -12.74 -5.12
C VAL A 107 15.70 -13.33 -5.81
N SER A 108 15.57 -13.69 -7.08
CA SER A 108 16.61 -14.24 -7.94
C SER A 108 16.89 -13.34 -9.17
N PRO A 109 18.03 -13.47 -9.88
CA PRO A 109 18.29 -12.65 -11.08
C PRO A 109 17.31 -12.93 -12.23
N LYS A 110 16.54 -14.03 -12.14
CA LYS A 110 15.54 -14.43 -13.13
C LYS A 110 14.18 -13.78 -12.87
N ASP A 111 13.96 -13.24 -11.68
CA ASP A 111 12.69 -12.61 -11.32
C ASP A 111 12.52 -11.26 -12.01
N VAL A 112 11.27 -10.91 -12.29
CA VAL A 112 10.82 -9.56 -12.61
C VAL A 112 10.18 -8.99 -11.34
N ILE A 113 10.79 -7.97 -10.76
CA ILE A 113 10.49 -7.47 -9.42
C ILE A 113 9.64 -6.21 -9.54
N GLY A 114 8.40 -6.29 -9.09
CA GLY A 114 7.50 -5.15 -8.94
C GLY A 114 7.71 -4.42 -7.62
N LEU A 115 8.20 -3.18 -7.66
CA LEU A 115 8.22 -2.26 -6.54
C LEU A 115 6.89 -1.52 -6.46
N LYS A 116 6.03 -1.91 -5.53
CA LYS A 116 4.70 -1.30 -5.34
C LYS A 116 4.79 -0.08 -4.44
N VAL A 117 5.03 1.09 -5.04
CA VAL A 117 5.11 2.38 -4.32
C VAL A 117 3.72 2.96 -4.02
N ASN A 118 3.66 4.04 -3.25
CA ASN A 118 2.42 4.75 -2.90
C ASN A 118 2.55 6.27 -3.21
N PRO A 119 2.02 6.73 -4.35
CA PRO A 119 2.02 8.14 -4.74
C PRO A 119 0.73 8.88 -4.36
N VAL A 120 -0.23 8.23 -3.68
CA VAL A 120 -1.63 8.69 -3.62
C VAL A 120 -1.80 10.03 -2.89
N ALA A 121 -0.96 10.31 -1.89
CA ALA A 121 -1.01 11.57 -1.15
C ALA A 121 -0.19 12.71 -1.82
N GLY A 122 0.27 12.49 -3.06
CA GLY A 122 0.90 13.49 -3.92
C GLY A 122 2.31 13.86 -3.46
N LYS A 123 2.81 15.00 -3.98
CA LYS A 123 4.18 15.48 -3.70
C LYS A 123 4.46 15.74 -2.23
N LEU A 124 3.43 16.02 -1.43
CA LEU A 124 3.58 16.24 0.01
C LEU A 124 3.94 14.95 0.77
N LEU A 125 3.43 13.81 0.32
CA LEU A 125 3.68 12.53 0.96
C LEU A 125 3.49 11.40 -0.04
N THR A 126 4.62 10.87 -0.49
CA THR A 126 4.74 9.73 -1.39
C THR A 126 5.83 8.81 -0.83
N THR A 127 5.87 7.54 -1.25
CA THR A 127 7.05 6.69 -0.97
C THR A 127 8.29 7.47 -1.40
N SER A 128 9.21 7.69 -0.48
CA SER A 128 10.37 8.54 -0.72
C SER A 128 11.29 7.93 -1.78
N HIS A 129 11.88 8.82 -2.59
CA HIS A 129 12.92 8.42 -3.54
C HIS A 129 14.17 7.87 -2.84
N ALA A 130 14.41 8.28 -1.58
CA ALA A 130 15.48 7.75 -0.75
C ALA A 130 15.29 6.25 -0.48
N VAL A 131 14.10 5.83 -0.02
CA VAL A 131 13.80 4.41 0.23
C VAL A 131 13.73 3.61 -1.08
N THR A 132 13.06 4.12 -2.12
CA THR A 132 13.00 3.41 -3.41
C THR A 132 14.40 3.26 -4.02
N GLY A 133 15.23 4.29 -3.98
CA GLY A 133 16.62 4.25 -4.42
C GLY A 133 17.48 3.25 -3.63
N ALA A 134 17.30 3.20 -2.29
CA ALA A 134 17.96 2.22 -1.44
C ALA A 134 17.61 0.77 -1.84
N VAL A 135 16.32 0.47 -2.08
CA VAL A 135 15.87 -0.85 -2.53
C VAL A 135 16.51 -1.21 -3.87
N ILE A 136 16.45 -0.32 -4.85
CA ILE A 136 17.02 -0.55 -6.18
C ILE A 136 18.52 -0.84 -6.09
N LYS A 137 19.27 0.01 -5.37
CA LYS A 137 20.72 -0.12 -5.22
C LYS A 137 21.09 -1.46 -4.58
N GLN A 138 20.41 -1.86 -3.50
CA GLN A 138 20.71 -3.13 -2.85
C GLN A 138 20.30 -4.36 -3.69
N LEU A 139 19.22 -4.26 -4.48
CA LEU A 139 18.85 -5.30 -5.45
C LEU A 139 19.94 -5.46 -6.53
N GLU A 140 20.44 -4.35 -7.09
CA GLU A 140 21.52 -4.36 -8.07
C GLU A 140 22.81 -4.98 -7.49
N GLU A 141 23.20 -4.61 -6.28
CA GLU A 141 24.33 -5.20 -5.55
C GLU A 141 24.14 -6.69 -5.25
N ALA A 142 22.89 -7.14 -5.03
CA ALA A 142 22.57 -8.55 -4.92
C ALA A 142 22.71 -9.29 -6.28
N GLY A 143 22.78 -8.55 -7.39
CA GLY A 143 22.92 -9.03 -8.76
C GLY A 143 21.59 -9.12 -9.52
N ILE A 144 20.59 -8.34 -9.13
CA ILE A 144 19.34 -8.22 -9.88
C ILE A 144 19.57 -7.27 -11.06
N PRO A 145 19.27 -7.68 -12.31
CA PRO A 145 19.36 -6.78 -13.45
C PRO A 145 18.37 -5.62 -13.31
N ARG A 146 18.83 -4.39 -13.47
CA ARG A 146 18.00 -3.17 -13.43
C ARG A 146 16.76 -3.25 -14.33
N LYS A 147 16.93 -3.81 -15.54
CA LYS A 147 15.85 -4.03 -16.52
C LYS A 147 14.72 -4.94 -16.04
N ASN A 148 14.97 -5.75 -15.00
CA ASN A 148 13.98 -6.63 -14.40
C ASN A 148 13.18 -5.93 -13.28
N ILE A 149 13.47 -4.67 -12.98
CA ILE A 149 12.74 -3.89 -11.97
C ILE A 149 11.61 -3.13 -12.65
N VAL A 150 10.43 -3.17 -12.03
CA VAL A 150 9.23 -2.45 -12.43
C VAL A 150 8.74 -1.64 -11.24
N ILE A 151 8.72 -0.32 -11.32
CA ILE A 151 8.05 0.53 -10.32
C ILE A 151 6.61 0.73 -10.76
N TRP A 152 5.67 0.47 -9.86
CA TRP A 152 4.27 0.52 -10.22
C TRP A 152 3.36 0.97 -9.09
N ASP A 153 2.21 1.49 -9.50
CA ASP A 153 1.04 1.79 -8.67
C ASP A 153 -0.21 1.69 -9.57
N ARG A 154 -1.40 1.88 -9.01
CA ARG A 154 -2.64 1.92 -9.80
C ARG A 154 -2.64 3.07 -10.81
N ARG A 155 -2.19 4.26 -10.43
CA ARG A 155 -2.28 5.50 -11.24
C ARG A 155 -0.93 5.94 -11.78
N GLU A 156 -0.70 5.69 -13.07
CA GLU A 156 0.55 6.07 -13.73
C GLU A 156 0.81 7.57 -13.65
N MET A 157 -0.23 8.39 -13.72
CA MET A 157 -0.08 9.85 -13.68
C MET A 157 0.38 10.35 -12.30
N GLN A 158 -0.02 9.69 -11.22
CA GLN A 158 0.44 10.03 -9.87
C GLN A 158 1.89 9.61 -9.64
N LEU A 159 2.33 8.49 -10.25
CA LEU A 159 3.75 8.13 -10.27
C LEU A 159 4.57 9.25 -10.94
N HIS A 160 4.15 9.68 -12.13
CA HIS A 160 4.85 10.74 -12.86
C HIS A 160 4.86 12.07 -12.10
N GLU A 161 3.71 12.47 -11.52
CA GLU A 161 3.57 13.68 -10.72
C GLU A 161 4.53 13.70 -9.52
N THR A 162 4.76 12.53 -8.93
CA THR A 162 5.64 12.38 -7.76
C THR A 162 7.10 12.12 -8.13
N GLY A 163 7.47 12.14 -9.42
CA GLY A 163 8.85 12.06 -9.88
C GLY A 163 9.32 10.64 -10.22
N TYR A 164 8.45 9.64 -10.20
CA TYR A 164 8.76 8.33 -10.76
C TYR A 164 8.61 8.41 -12.29
N THR A 165 9.69 8.78 -12.98
CA THR A 165 9.71 8.91 -14.44
C THR A 165 10.90 8.14 -15.02
N LYS A 166 10.90 7.95 -16.35
CA LYS A 166 12.02 7.29 -17.06
C LYS A 166 13.33 8.07 -16.94
N GLU A 167 13.27 9.40 -16.79
CA GLU A 167 14.42 10.28 -16.64
C GLU A 167 15.07 10.10 -15.27
N ASN A 168 14.26 10.02 -14.21
CA ASN A 168 14.74 9.84 -12.85
C ASN A 168 15.13 8.37 -12.56
N TYR A 169 14.57 7.42 -13.30
CA TYR A 169 14.81 5.98 -13.16
C TYR A 169 15.16 5.32 -14.51
N PRO A 170 16.29 5.71 -15.15
CA PRO A 170 16.65 5.17 -16.46
C PRO A 170 16.83 3.65 -16.40
N GLY A 171 16.32 2.94 -17.40
CA GLY A 171 16.41 1.47 -17.49
C GLY A 171 15.48 0.69 -16.56
N ILE A 172 14.61 1.36 -15.80
CA ILE A 172 13.56 0.74 -14.98
C ILE A 172 12.21 1.02 -15.64
N THR A 173 11.33 0.01 -15.68
CA THR A 173 9.98 0.24 -16.20
C THR A 173 9.13 0.94 -15.14
N ILE A 174 8.55 2.09 -15.48
CA ILE A 174 7.53 2.76 -14.68
C ILE A 174 6.17 2.52 -15.33
N THR A 175 5.19 2.02 -14.57
CA THR A 175 3.86 1.77 -15.16
C THR A 175 2.74 1.75 -14.13
N GLY A 176 1.54 2.15 -14.54
CA GLY A 176 0.32 1.96 -13.79
C GLY A 176 -0.80 1.31 -14.61
N THR A 177 -1.92 1.02 -13.93
CA THR A 177 -3.10 0.41 -14.57
C THR A 177 -3.98 1.47 -15.21
N GLU A 178 -4.31 2.52 -14.45
CA GLU A 178 -4.94 3.74 -14.91
C GLU A 178 -3.86 4.60 -15.60
N CYS A 179 -4.05 4.92 -16.87
CA CYS A 179 -3.05 5.58 -17.71
C CYS A 179 -3.66 6.55 -18.71
N GLN A 180 -2.82 7.42 -19.24
CA GLN A 180 -3.14 8.33 -20.34
C GLN A 180 -2.18 8.08 -21.52
N ASP A 181 -2.56 8.55 -22.71
CA ASP A 181 -1.62 8.74 -23.81
C ASP A 181 -0.75 10.00 -23.60
N GLU A 182 0.16 10.26 -24.55
CA GLU A 182 1.08 11.40 -24.51
C GLU A 182 0.38 12.77 -24.51
N LYS A 183 -0.89 12.85 -24.94
CA LYS A 183 -1.69 14.08 -24.96
C LYS A 183 -2.58 14.22 -23.71
N GLY A 184 -2.49 13.29 -22.76
CA GLY A 184 -3.34 13.26 -21.58
C GLY A 184 -4.74 12.68 -21.82
N GLY A 185 -4.96 12.02 -22.96
CA GLY A 185 -6.21 11.33 -23.28
C GLY A 185 -6.30 9.96 -22.60
N TYR A 186 -7.49 9.59 -22.14
CA TYR A 186 -7.73 8.27 -21.52
C TYR A 186 -8.27 7.21 -22.48
N TYR A 187 -8.75 7.64 -23.65
CA TYR A 187 -9.47 6.80 -24.60
C TYR A 187 -8.71 6.69 -25.91
N ASN A 188 -8.72 5.51 -26.50
CA ASN A 188 -8.27 5.30 -27.87
C ASN A 188 -9.30 5.84 -28.88
N MET A 189 -8.96 5.79 -30.17
CA MET A 189 -9.84 6.25 -31.27
C MET A 189 -11.18 5.51 -31.34
N GLY A 190 -11.28 4.31 -30.75
CA GLY A 190 -12.51 3.53 -30.66
C GLY A 190 -13.38 3.85 -29.45
N GLY A 191 -13.04 4.88 -28.65
CA GLY A 191 -13.79 5.25 -27.44
C GLY A 191 -13.58 4.31 -26.26
N LYS A 192 -12.54 3.46 -26.29
CA LYS A 192 -12.21 2.52 -25.23
C LYS A 192 -11.06 3.04 -24.38
N LEU A 193 -11.16 2.89 -23.06
CA LEU A 193 -10.09 3.27 -22.14
C LEU A 193 -8.81 2.49 -22.44
N TYR A 194 -7.66 3.17 -22.50
CA TYR A 194 -6.35 2.50 -22.61
C TYR A 194 -6.12 1.53 -21.44
N ALA A 195 -6.65 1.84 -20.26
CA ALA A 195 -6.55 1.01 -19.07
C ALA A 195 -7.26 -0.36 -19.19
N ASP A 196 -8.26 -0.50 -20.08
CA ASP A 196 -8.96 -1.80 -20.24
C ASP A 196 -8.04 -2.89 -20.82
N GLU A 197 -7.01 -2.50 -21.58
CA GLU A 197 -6.02 -3.46 -22.11
C GLU A 197 -4.99 -3.88 -21.05
N ARG A 198 -4.92 -3.15 -19.93
CA ARG A 198 -3.97 -3.36 -18.82
C ARG A 198 -4.55 -4.19 -17.67
N VAL A 199 -5.74 -4.75 -17.81
CA VAL A 199 -6.40 -5.58 -16.79
C VAL A 199 -6.68 -7.00 -17.28
N GLU A 200 -6.70 -7.96 -16.35
CA GLU A 200 -7.06 -9.35 -16.62
C GLU A 200 -8.52 -9.61 -16.19
N LYS A 201 -9.42 -9.74 -17.17
CA LYS A 201 -10.86 -9.87 -16.91
C LYS A 201 -11.26 -11.20 -16.29
N LYS A 202 -10.42 -12.23 -16.39
CA LYS A 202 -10.65 -13.54 -15.75
C LYS A 202 -10.17 -13.59 -14.29
N SER A 203 -9.44 -12.57 -13.84
CA SER A 203 -8.95 -12.47 -12.46
C SER A 203 -9.56 -11.22 -11.84
N PHE A 204 -10.55 -11.39 -10.97
CA PHE A 204 -11.26 -10.26 -10.36
C PHE A 204 -11.68 -10.55 -8.91
N PHE A 205 -11.77 -9.47 -8.15
CA PHE A 205 -12.53 -9.43 -6.91
C PHE A 205 -13.96 -8.96 -7.22
N TRP A 206 -14.93 -9.84 -6.99
CA TRP A 206 -16.35 -9.53 -7.15
C TRP A 206 -16.94 -9.15 -5.79
N ALA A 207 -17.80 -8.14 -5.80
CA ALA A 207 -18.56 -7.72 -4.64
C ALA A 207 -19.96 -7.28 -5.06
N ASP A 208 -20.98 -7.64 -4.27
CA ASP A 208 -22.38 -7.31 -4.53
C ASP A 208 -22.73 -5.84 -4.24
N VAL A 209 -21.94 -4.95 -4.80
CA VAL A 209 -22.09 -3.51 -4.71
C VAL A 209 -21.64 -2.90 -6.02
N GLU A 210 -22.43 -1.97 -6.54
CA GLU A 210 -22.11 -1.23 -7.75
C GLU A 210 -21.76 0.22 -7.43
N GLY A 211 -20.87 0.80 -8.23
CA GLY A 211 -20.60 2.23 -8.22
C GLY A 211 -21.18 2.88 -9.47
N SER A 212 -21.66 4.12 -9.33
CA SER A 212 -22.04 4.96 -10.47
C SER A 212 -20.95 6.01 -10.69
N TYR A 213 -20.38 6.04 -11.89
CA TYR A 213 -19.28 6.91 -12.25
C TYR A 213 -19.65 7.75 -13.48
N ASP A 214 -19.32 9.04 -13.44
CA ASP A 214 -19.42 9.93 -14.59
C ASP A 214 -18.20 9.78 -15.53
N ASP A 215 -18.26 10.42 -16.68
CA ASP A 215 -17.20 10.39 -17.71
C ASP A 215 -15.84 10.87 -17.17
N TYR A 216 -15.85 11.72 -16.15
CA TYR A 216 -14.64 12.20 -15.49
C TYR A 216 -14.03 11.13 -14.57
N THR A 217 -14.87 10.35 -13.88
CA THR A 217 -14.43 9.39 -12.85
C THR A 217 -14.11 8.03 -13.44
N ILE A 218 -14.82 7.59 -14.50
CA ILE A 218 -14.65 6.26 -15.07
C ILE A 218 -13.20 5.93 -15.50
N PRO A 219 -12.37 6.86 -16.03
CA PRO A 219 -10.99 6.53 -16.36
C PRO A 219 -10.14 6.16 -15.14
N PHE A 220 -10.52 6.62 -13.95
CA PHE A 220 -9.87 6.28 -12.68
C PHE A 220 -10.48 5.03 -12.01
N MET A 221 -11.50 4.44 -12.61
CA MET A 221 -12.12 3.20 -12.17
C MET A 221 -11.94 2.08 -13.18
N VAL A 222 -11.63 2.40 -14.44
CA VAL A 222 -11.47 1.50 -15.60
C VAL A 222 -12.76 0.81 -16.04
N ASN A 223 -13.60 0.40 -15.10
CA ASN A 223 -14.88 -0.26 -15.37
C ASN A 223 -15.93 0.08 -14.30
N GLY A 224 -17.20 -0.05 -14.68
CA GLY A 224 -18.35 -0.11 -13.76
C GLY A 224 -18.67 -1.55 -13.35
N GLY A 225 -19.89 -1.78 -12.86
CA GLY A 225 -20.37 -3.10 -12.45
C GLY A 225 -19.83 -3.56 -11.09
N LYS A 226 -19.84 -4.88 -10.88
CA LYS A 226 -19.55 -5.54 -9.60
C LYS A 226 -18.14 -6.12 -9.50
N GLU A 227 -17.39 -6.06 -10.60
CA GLU A 227 -16.05 -6.63 -10.72
C GLU A 227 -14.96 -5.56 -10.50
N SER A 228 -13.93 -5.95 -9.76
CA SER A 228 -12.64 -5.26 -9.66
C SER A 228 -11.57 -6.14 -10.30
N TYR A 229 -11.17 -5.82 -11.53
CA TYR A 229 -10.20 -6.62 -12.28
C TYR A 229 -8.79 -6.40 -11.75
N PHE A 230 -8.01 -7.47 -11.63
CA PHE A 230 -6.60 -7.37 -11.30
C PHE A 230 -5.81 -6.79 -12.48
N THR A 231 -4.82 -5.97 -12.16
CA THR A 231 -3.89 -5.43 -13.16
C THR A 231 -3.01 -6.52 -13.77
N LYS A 232 -2.75 -6.41 -15.08
CA LYS A 232 -1.77 -7.27 -15.77
C LYS A 232 -0.35 -7.14 -15.23
N ILE A 233 -0.07 -6.05 -14.51
CA ILE A 233 1.20 -5.91 -13.80
C ILE A 233 1.40 -7.08 -12.84
N VAL A 234 0.38 -7.46 -12.07
CA VAL A 234 0.47 -8.53 -11.06
C VAL A 234 0.06 -9.90 -11.58
N THR A 235 -0.76 -10.00 -12.64
CA THR A 235 -1.11 -11.30 -13.20
C THR A 235 -0.05 -11.82 -14.17
N GLU A 236 0.50 -10.95 -15.03
CA GLU A 236 1.36 -11.35 -16.16
C GLU A 236 2.81 -10.84 -16.05
N LYS A 237 3.03 -9.61 -15.60
CA LYS A 237 4.33 -8.93 -15.75
C LYS A 237 5.35 -9.28 -14.67
N VAL A 238 4.98 -9.17 -13.40
CA VAL A 238 5.92 -9.37 -12.28
C VAL A 238 5.83 -10.79 -11.72
N THR A 239 6.98 -11.33 -11.32
CA THR A 239 7.08 -12.64 -10.65
C THR A 239 7.17 -12.49 -9.13
N LYS A 240 7.66 -11.34 -8.66
CA LYS A 240 7.82 -10.98 -7.24
C LYS A 240 7.38 -9.55 -7.00
N ILE A 241 6.77 -9.30 -5.84
CA ILE A 241 6.35 -7.97 -5.40
C ILE A 241 7.08 -7.62 -4.11
N ILE A 242 7.75 -6.47 -4.11
CA ILE A 242 8.22 -5.78 -2.91
C ILE A 242 7.30 -4.58 -2.70
N ASN A 243 6.63 -4.55 -1.56
CA ASN A 243 5.62 -3.56 -1.25
C ASN A 243 6.23 -2.40 -0.47
N LEU A 244 6.07 -1.17 -0.97
CA LEU A 244 6.68 0.05 -0.40
C LEU A 244 5.61 1.07 0.03
N PRO A 245 4.74 0.75 1.00
CA PRO A 245 3.73 1.70 1.49
C PRO A 245 4.37 2.82 2.32
N ILE A 246 3.61 3.90 2.54
CA ILE A 246 3.95 4.98 3.46
C ILE A 246 3.27 4.78 4.83
N LEU A 247 3.92 5.20 5.90
CA LEU A 247 3.37 5.23 7.27
C LEU A 247 2.28 6.31 7.37
N LYS A 248 1.04 5.93 7.09
CA LYS A 248 -0.08 6.87 7.00
C LYS A 248 -1.44 6.33 7.44
N ASN A 249 -2.26 7.22 8.00
CA ASN A 249 -3.69 6.99 8.27
C ASN A 249 -4.61 7.25 7.07
N ALA A 250 -5.86 6.77 7.15
CA ALA A 250 -7.00 7.32 6.45
C ALA A 250 -8.23 7.24 7.34
N GLY A 251 -8.83 8.39 7.66
CA GLY A 251 -9.85 8.45 8.71
C GLY A 251 -9.35 7.85 10.03
N ALA A 252 -10.08 6.88 10.58
CA ALA A 252 -9.69 6.20 11.81
C ALA A 252 -8.67 5.05 11.61
N THR A 253 -8.54 4.52 10.39
CA THR A 253 -7.70 3.35 10.05
C THR A 253 -6.33 3.75 9.53
N THR A 254 -5.45 2.77 9.33
CA THR A 254 -4.17 2.91 8.60
C THR A 254 -4.25 2.40 7.17
N THR A 255 -3.31 2.80 6.30
CA THR A 255 -3.29 2.48 4.86
C THR A 255 -1.98 1.87 4.37
N LEU A 256 -1.29 1.15 5.25
CA LEU A 256 0.05 0.58 5.07
C LEU A 256 0.07 -0.56 4.01
N CYS A 257 0.60 -1.73 4.33
CA CYS A 257 0.88 -2.81 3.41
C CYS A 257 -0.38 -3.36 2.71
N LEU A 258 -1.38 -3.84 3.47
CA LEU A 258 -2.54 -4.54 2.91
C LEU A 258 -3.37 -3.62 2.01
N LYS A 259 -3.60 -2.38 2.44
CA LYS A 259 -4.33 -1.41 1.63
C LYS A 259 -3.55 -0.98 0.39
N ASN A 260 -2.24 -0.76 0.50
CA ASN A 260 -1.40 -0.37 -0.63
C ASN A 260 -1.38 -1.44 -1.73
N LEU A 261 -1.42 -2.72 -1.35
CA LEU A 261 -1.54 -3.85 -2.27
C LEU A 261 -2.95 -3.94 -2.84
N ALA A 262 -3.96 -4.09 -1.98
CA ALA A 262 -5.34 -4.36 -2.38
C ALA A 262 -5.88 -3.29 -3.34
N PHE A 263 -5.87 -2.03 -2.90
CA PHE A 263 -6.41 -0.93 -3.69
C PHE A 263 -5.48 -0.50 -4.82
N GLY A 264 -4.21 -0.91 -4.78
CA GLY A 264 -3.23 -0.63 -5.82
C GLY A 264 -3.30 -1.61 -7.00
N ALA A 265 -3.81 -2.83 -6.76
CA ALA A 265 -3.74 -3.94 -7.70
C ALA A 265 -5.03 -4.22 -8.48
N VAL A 266 -6.16 -3.63 -8.06
CA VAL A 266 -7.46 -3.86 -8.73
C VAL A 266 -8.13 -2.57 -9.16
N THR A 267 -9.01 -2.68 -10.15
CA THR A 267 -9.83 -1.57 -10.67
C THR A 267 -11.13 -1.39 -9.91
N ASN A 268 -11.97 -0.43 -10.32
CA ASN A 268 -13.32 -0.19 -9.82
C ASN A 268 -13.39 0.00 -8.29
N THR A 269 -12.35 0.57 -7.70
CA THR A 269 -12.21 0.58 -6.23
C THR A 269 -13.14 1.57 -5.52
N GLY A 270 -13.74 2.53 -6.22
CA GLY A 270 -14.60 3.56 -5.64
C GLY A 270 -15.73 2.97 -4.79
N ARG A 271 -16.47 2.00 -5.35
CA ARG A 271 -17.57 1.29 -4.67
C ARG A 271 -17.14 0.52 -3.41
N LEU A 272 -15.86 0.19 -3.29
CA LEU A 272 -15.31 -0.61 -2.19
C LEU A 272 -14.98 0.20 -0.94
N HIS A 273 -14.80 1.52 -1.07
CA HIS A 273 -14.40 2.39 0.05
C HIS A 273 -15.51 2.61 1.08
N GLY A 274 -16.77 2.37 0.71
CA GLY A 274 -17.93 2.51 1.59
C GLY A 274 -18.04 1.31 2.55
N LYS A 275 -18.88 0.34 2.20
CA LYS A 275 -19.20 -0.80 3.08
C LYS A 275 -18.09 -1.86 3.18
N LEU A 276 -17.14 -1.89 2.25
CA LEU A 276 -16.19 -3.01 2.09
C LEU A 276 -14.73 -2.63 2.31
N TRP A 277 -14.43 -1.55 3.04
CA TRP A 277 -13.05 -1.10 3.19
C TRP A 277 -12.16 -2.18 3.81
N HIS A 278 -12.60 -2.77 4.93
CA HIS A 278 -11.80 -3.76 5.66
C HIS A 278 -11.70 -5.07 4.90
N GLU A 279 -12.81 -5.51 4.35
CA GLU A 279 -12.93 -6.68 3.49
C GLU A 279 -12.01 -6.53 2.29
N THR A 280 -12.00 -5.39 1.60
CA THR A 280 -11.14 -5.17 0.44
C THR A 280 -9.66 -5.21 0.81
N CYS A 281 -9.26 -4.58 1.91
CA CYS A 281 -7.87 -4.61 2.37
C CYS A 281 -7.38 -6.05 2.62
N ALA A 282 -8.22 -6.90 3.22
CA ALA A 282 -7.86 -8.29 3.54
C ALA A 282 -8.07 -9.25 2.35
N TYR A 283 -9.25 -9.23 1.74
CA TYR A 283 -9.75 -10.24 0.80
C TYR A 283 -9.03 -10.18 -0.53
N VAL A 284 -8.76 -8.99 -1.07
CA VAL A 284 -8.01 -8.85 -2.33
C VAL A 284 -6.59 -9.43 -2.18
N CYS A 285 -5.97 -9.29 -1.01
CA CYS A 285 -4.66 -9.87 -0.72
C CYS A 285 -4.68 -11.41 -0.64
N ALA A 286 -5.85 -12.05 -0.53
CA ALA A 286 -5.99 -13.51 -0.55
C ALA A 286 -5.96 -14.12 -1.97
N PHE A 287 -6.10 -13.30 -3.02
CA PHE A 287 -6.08 -13.79 -4.40
C PHE A 287 -4.63 -14.09 -4.86
N PRO A 288 -4.41 -15.18 -5.63
CA PRO A 288 -3.09 -15.59 -6.09
C PRO A 288 -2.20 -14.51 -6.71
N PRO A 289 -2.71 -13.56 -7.55
CA PRO A 289 -1.87 -12.52 -8.15
C PRO A 289 -1.12 -11.65 -7.12
N ILE A 290 -1.64 -11.54 -5.90
CA ILE A 290 -0.98 -10.84 -4.78
C ILE A 290 -0.41 -11.84 -3.79
N ARG A 291 -1.26 -12.73 -3.25
CA ARG A 291 -0.93 -13.68 -2.20
C ARG A 291 0.36 -14.42 -2.47
N ASP A 292 0.59 -14.84 -3.72
CA ASP A 292 1.68 -15.76 -4.06
C ASP A 292 2.96 -15.05 -4.55
N LYS A 293 2.90 -13.72 -4.72
CA LYS A 293 3.98 -12.92 -5.32
C LYS A 293 4.59 -11.91 -4.34
N VAL A 294 3.89 -11.46 -3.31
CA VAL A 294 4.44 -10.54 -2.30
C VAL A 294 5.45 -11.27 -1.42
N VAL A 295 6.70 -10.78 -1.40
CA VAL A 295 7.80 -11.40 -0.65
C VAL A 295 8.38 -10.54 0.46
N LEU A 296 8.23 -9.21 0.36
CA LEU A 296 8.79 -8.27 1.32
C LEU A 296 7.95 -7.00 1.37
N ASN A 297 7.78 -6.44 2.57
CA ASN A 297 7.12 -5.17 2.82
C ASN A 297 8.08 -4.25 3.55
N ILE A 298 8.21 -3.02 3.05
CA ILE A 298 9.07 -1.97 3.60
C ILE A 298 8.19 -0.72 3.74
N VAL A 299 7.67 -0.49 4.93
CA VAL A 299 6.94 0.74 5.23
C VAL A 299 7.94 1.87 5.33
N ASP A 300 7.78 2.86 4.45
CA ASP A 300 8.48 4.13 4.54
C ASP A 300 7.82 5.00 5.61
N GLY A 301 8.49 5.11 6.75
CA GLY A 301 8.15 6.01 7.84
C GLY A 301 9.23 7.08 8.04
N LEU A 302 10.00 7.45 7.02
CA LEU A 302 10.93 8.58 7.17
C LEU A 302 10.12 9.84 7.47
N ILE A 303 9.11 10.08 6.63
CA ILE A 303 8.07 11.09 6.80
C ILE A 303 6.73 10.35 6.73
N GLY A 304 5.85 10.59 7.71
CA GLY A 304 4.55 9.93 7.79
C GLY A 304 3.42 10.91 8.08
N CYS A 305 2.19 10.39 8.14
CA CYS A 305 0.99 11.18 8.42
C CYS A 305 0.08 10.46 9.42
N PHE A 306 -0.13 11.07 10.59
CA PHE A 306 -0.89 10.44 11.67
C PHE A 306 -2.39 10.72 11.63
N ASP A 307 -2.83 11.79 10.96
CA ASP A 307 -4.25 12.13 10.85
C ASP A 307 -4.62 12.86 9.54
N GLY A 308 -5.92 12.97 9.24
CA GLY A 308 -6.42 13.79 8.13
C GLY A 308 -6.29 13.17 6.74
N GLY A 309 -5.78 11.93 6.63
CA GLY A 309 -5.83 11.13 5.42
C GLY A 309 -7.25 10.85 4.91
N PRO A 310 -7.42 10.41 3.64
CA PRO A 310 -6.39 9.84 2.77
C PRO A 310 -5.53 10.85 1.99
N SER A 311 -5.88 12.14 1.95
CA SER A 311 -4.99 13.18 1.42
C SER A 311 -3.96 13.61 2.46
N ALA A 312 -2.76 14.01 2.04
CA ALA A 312 -1.78 14.61 2.95
C ALA A 312 -2.27 16.00 3.40
N LYS A 313 -2.33 16.22 4.71
CA LYS A 313 -2.58 17.53 5.31
C LYS A 313 -1.32 17.95 6.09
N PRO A 314 -0.65 19.05 5.73
CA PRO A 314 0.66 19.41 6.30
C PRO A 314 0.73 19.40 7.82
N GLN A 315 -0.34 19.81 8.51
CA GLN A 315 -0.37 19.85 9.98
C GLN A 315 -0.30 18.48 10.67
N PHE A 316 -0.55 17.40 9.93
CA PHE A 316 -0.51 16.03 10.45
C PHE A 316 0.68 15.23 9.90
N ILE A 317 1.58 15.90 9.17
CA ILE A 317 2.82 15.31 8.68
C ILE A 317 3.90 15.49 9.75
N CYS A 318 4.64 14.43 10.02
CA CYS A 318 5.80 14.48 10.89
C CYS A 318 6.86 13.48 10.44
N ASN A 319 8.10 13.72 10.85
CA ASN A 319 9.17 12.74 10.68
C ASN A 319 8.99 11.66 11.74
N TYR A 320 8.94 10.41 11.32
CA TYR A 320 9.09 9.27 12.23
C TYR A 320 10.48 8.66 12.14
N ASN A 321 11.27 9.05 11.14
CA ASN A 321 12.68 8.67 11.01
C ASN A 321 12.89 7.14 10.99
N MET A 322 11.90 6.39 10.49
CA MET A 322 11.85 4.94 10.68
C MET A 322 11.54 4.14 9.41
N LEU A 323 12.00 2.90 9.38
CA LEU A 323 11.52 1.87 8.45
C LEU A 323 10.91 0.72 9.26
N LEU A 324 9.80 0.14 8.77
CA LEU A 324 9.28 -1.14 9.23
C LEU A 324 9.40 -2.17 8.11
N VAL A 325 10.13 -3.26 8.35
CA VAL A 325 10.48 -4.25 7.32
C VAL A 325 10.11 -5.65 7.76
N GLY A 326 9.43 -6.40 6.90
CA GLY A 326 9.04 -7.79 7.16
C GLY A 326 8.47 -8.48 5.92
N SER A 327 8.51 -9.82 5.88
CA SER A 327 7.82 -10.56 4.81
C SER A 327 6.31 -10.63 5.04
N ASP A 328 5.89 -10.59 6.31
CA ASP A 328 4.50 -10.65 6.73
C ASP A 328 3.86 -9.25 6.71
N ALA A 329 3.05 -8.97 5.69
CA ALA A 329 2.35 -7.69 5.56
C ALA A 329 1.36 -7.42 6.70
N VAL A 330 0.78 -8.46 7.30
CA VAL A 330 -0.22 -8.32 8.37
C VAL A 330 0.47 -7.89 9.67
N ALA A 331 1.63 -8.48 9.96
CA ALA A 331 2.44 -8.12 11.12
C ALA A 331 3.00 -6.70 10.99
N VAL A 332 3.51 -6.35 9.81
CA VAL A 332 4.00 -4.98 9.53
C VAL A 332 2.87 -3.95 9.66
N ASP A 333 1.66 -4.26 9.18
CA ASP A 333 0.48 -3.38 9.35
C ASP A 333 0.09 -3.22 10.82
N ARG A 334 0.18 -4.28 11.62
CA ARG A 334 -0.09 -4.20 13.06
C ARG A 334 0.89 -3.27 13.76
N VAL A 335 2.20 -3.44 13.52
CA VAL A 335 3.23 -2.56 14.12
C VAL A 335 3.06 -1.12 13.64
N GLY A 336 2.82 -0.90 12.35
CA GLY A 336 2.59 0.44 11.80
C GLY A 336 1.31 1.11 12.32
N HIS A 337 0.26 0.32 12.56
CA HIS A 337 -0.95 0.79 13.25
C HIS A 337 -0.62 1.30 14.64
N ASP A 338 0.10 0.53 15.43
CA ASP A 338 0.44 0.90 16.81
C ASP A 338 1.30 2.18 16.86
N VAL A 339 2.23 2.34 15.91
CA VAL A 339 3.01 3.58 15.74
C VAL A 339 2.12 4.81 15.50
N ILE A 340 1.19 4.71 14.55
CA ILE A 340 0.27 5.83 14.23
C ILE A 340 -0.66 6.12 15.40
N ILE A 341 -1.22 5.09 16.04
CA ILE A 341 -2.13 5.24 17.18
C ILE A 341 -1.42 5.92 18.35
N LYS A 342 -0.17 5.53 18.64
CA LYS A 342 0.66 6.18 19.65
C LYS A 342 0.81 7.67 19.34
N LYS A 343 1.17 8.03 18.10
CA LYS A 343 1.29 9.43 17.70
C LYS A 343 -0.01 10.22 17.82
N ARG A 344 -1.15 9.62 17.43
CA ARG A 344 -2.47 10.26 17.58
C ARG A 344 -2.85 10.50 19.03
N ILE A 345 -2.49 9.59 19.94
CA ILE A 345 -2.71 9.77 21.38
C ILE A 345 -1.83 10.89 21.93
N GLU A 346 -0.53 10.89 21.58
CA GLU A 346 0.42 11.96 21.97
C GLU A 346 -0.04 13.35 21.50
N GLN A 347 -0.66 13.43 20.32
CA GLN A 347 -1.18 14.68 19.73
C GLN A 347 -2.62 15.00 20.15
N GLY A 348 -3.23 14.21 21.04
CA GLY A 348 -4.60 14.44 21.53
C GLY A 348 -5.70 14.23 20.48
N VAL A 349 -5.40 13.60 19.34
CA VAL A 349 -6.36 13.30 18.26
C VAL A 349 -7.34 12.20 18.68
N GLN A 350 -6.88 11.23 19.47
CA GLN A 350 -7.69 10.14 20.00
C GLN A 350 -7.21 9.74 21.40
N LYS A 351 -8.06 9.09 22.20
CA LYS A 351 -7.73 8.72 23.58
C LYS A 351 -7.15 7.31 23.73
N THR A 352 -7.59 6.38 22.90
CA THR A 352 -7.22 4.96 22.95
C THR A 352 -7.27 4.36 21.55
N ASP A 353 -6.70 3.17 21.38
CA ASP A 353 -6.88 2.38 20.16
C ASP A 353 -8.35 1.92 20.03
N ASN A 354 -8.89 2.01 18.82
CA ASN A 354 -10.19 1.45 18.49
C ASN A 354 -9.97 0.16 17.68
N PRO A 355 -10.28 -1.03 18.23
CA PRO A 355 -10.10 -2.30 17.53
C PRO A 355 -10.80 -2.37 16.17
N LEU A 356 -11.94 -1.68 16.00
CA LEU A 356 -12.65 -1.64 14.72
C LEU A 356 -11.83 -0.93 13.63
N ALA A 357 -10.99 0.05 13.99
CA ALA A 357 -10.12 0.74 13.03
C ALA A 357 -9.06 -0.18 12.41
N SER A 358 -8.70 -1.27 13.10
CA SER A 358 -7.75 -2.28 12.61
C SER A 358 -8.41 -3.60 12.21
N ARG A 359 -9.75 -3.64 12.02
CA ARG A 359 -10.49 -4.89 11.74
C ARG A 359 -9.92 -5.68 10.56
N PHE A 360 -9.43 -5.00 9.53
CA PHE A 360 -8.82 -5.62 8.34
C PHE A 360 -7.58 -6.47 8.67
N ILE A 361 -6.81 -6.13 9.70
CA ILE A 361 -5.66 -6.92 10.17
C ILE A 361 -6.17 -8.26 10.74
N GLY A 362 -7.23 -8.22 11.56
CA GLY A 362 -7.87 -9.44 12.07
C GLY A 362 -8.44 -10.31 10.95
N MET A 363 -9.12 -9.71 9.97
CA MET A 363 -9.65 -10.43 8.81
C MET A 363 -8.53 -11.10 8.00
N ALA A 364 -7.41 -10.41 7.78
CA ALA A 364 -6.27 -10.97 7.08
C ALA A 364 -5.63 -12.15 7.85
N GLN A 365 -5.58 -12.07 9.18
CA GLN A 365 -5.15 -13.19 10.03
C GLN A 365 -6.11 -14.39 9.96
N GLU A 366 -7.42 -14.16 9.99
CA GLU A 366 -8.46 -15.21 9.82
C GLU A 366 -8.27 -15.96 8.49
N LEU A 367 -7.87 -15.24 7.44
CA LEU A 367 -7.53 -15.80 6.10
C LEU A 367 -6.13 -16.42 6.02
N LYS A 368 -5.40 -16.49 7.13
CA LYS A 368 -4.01 -16.99 7.24
C LYS A 368 -3.04 -16.23 6.34
N LEU A 369 -3.27 -14.94 6.10
CA LEU A 369 -2.37 -14.09 5.31
C LEU A 369 -1.17 -13.58 6.12
N GLY A 370 -1.24 -13.69 7.45
CA GLY A 370 -0.17 -13.34 8.36
C GLY A 370 -0.62 -13.21 9.81
N VAL A 371 0.28 -12.73 10.65
CA VAL A 371 0.08 -12.58 12.10
C VAL A 371 -0.31 -11.14 12.42
N GLY A 372 -1.56 -10.95 12.87
CA GLY A 372 -2.10 -9.65 13.29
C GLY A 372 -2.27 -9.49 14.80
N ASP A 373 -2.09 -10.58 15.53
CA ASP A 373 -2.10 -10.68 16.99
C ASP A 373 -0.79 -10.10 17.56
N ARG A 374 -0.89 -9.06 18.39
CA ARG A 374 0.26 -8.30 18.91
C ARG A 374 1.23 -9.17 19.67
N ASP A 375 0.70 -10.08 20.49
CA ASP A 375 1.49 -10.90 21.40
C ASP A 375 2.28 -12.01 20.66
N LYS A 376 2.02 -12.18 19.36
CA LYS A 376 2.68 -13.16 18.49
C LYS A 376 3.63 -12.52 17.48
N ILE A 377 3.78 -11.19 17.52
CA ILE A 377 4.70 -10.48 16.64
C ILE A 377 6.03 -10.31 17.36
N GLU A 378 7.09 -10.85 16.75
CA GLU A 378 8.47 -10.57 17.14
C GLU A 378 8.87 -9.23 16.52
N LEU A 379 8.98 -8.19 17.35
CA LEU A 379 9.50 -6.89 16.95
C LEU A 379 10.99 -6.79 17.32
N ILE A 380 11.84 -6.65 16.31
CA ILE A 380 13.27 -6.34 16.49
C ILE A 380 13.45 -4.84 16.27
N GLU A 381 14.06 -4.15 17.23
CA GLU A 381 14.31 -2.71 17.16
C GLU A 381 15.82 -2.44 17.03
N TYR A 382 16.18 -1.44 16.21
CA TYR A 382 17.54 -0.93 16.06
C TYR A 382 17.54 0.58 15.86
N ASP A 383 18.37 1.30 16.62
CA ASP A 383 18.53 2.75 16.55
C ASP A 383 19.99 3.10 16.18
N PHE A 384 20.18 4.03 15.23
CA PHE A 384 21.50 4.44 14.70
C PHE A 384 22.25 5.50 15.51
#